data_AF-A0A2S9PW88-F1
#
_entry.id   AF-A0A2S9PW88-F1
#
_cell.length_a   1.000
_cell.length_b   1.000
_cell.length_c   1.000
_cell.angle_alpha   90.00
_cell.angle_beta   90.00
_cell.angle_gamma   90.00
#
_symmetry.space_group_name_H-M   'P 1'
#
loop_
_entity.id
_entity.type
_entity.pdbx_description
1 polymer ?
#
loop_
_entity_poly.entity_id
_entity_poly.type
_entity_poly.pdbx_seq_one_letter_code
_entity_poly.pdbx_strand_id
1 'polypeptide(L)'
;MSLWVNVITAASGLVGAGVGFTGTLLSERWRARESAEQERTAAARALREERKDVLVRFFASVRELERAAERAHAGQEVAGAAELTSRLWLLHVEVYLLCGEPVADAVHDLTERLTEAVREPTGVPVHARISAARRAALEAAHGELRLPASARGHRGG
;
A
#
# COMPACT_ATOMS: atom_id res chain seq x y z
N MET A 1 44.89 41.92 45.45
CA MET A 1 45.16 41.28 44.14
C MET A 1 44.35 39.98 43.94
N SER A 2 43.23 39.77 44.65
CA SER A 2 42.42 38.53 44.60
C SER A 2 41.02 38.70 43.97
N LEU A 3 40.55 39.94 43.81
CA LEU A 3 39.21 40.24 43.26
C LEU A 3 39.10 40.02 41.76
N TRP A 4 40.17 40.28 40.99
CA TRP A 4 40.16 40.16 39.52
C TRP A 4 40.16 38.71 39.02
N VAL A 5 40.78 37.78 39.77
CA VAL A 5 40.82 36.35 39.39
C VAL A 5 39.42 35.73 39.47
N ASN A 6 38.66 36.03 40.54
CA ASN A 6 37.30 35.51 40.73
C ASN A 6 36.32 35.96 39.65
N VAL A 7 36.46 37.20 39.13
CA VAL A 7 35.61 37.71 38.05
C VAL A 7 35.89 36.96 36.74
N ILE A 8 37.16 36.66 36.45
CA ILE A 8 37.55 35.92 35.24
C ILE A 8 37.08 34.45 35.30
N THR A 9 37.15 33.81 36.48
CA THR A 9 36.65 32.43 36.66
C THR A 9 35.12 32.35 36.57
N ALA A 10 34.41 33.33 37.13
CA ALA A 10 32.95 33.40 37.03
C ALA A 10 32.48 33.71 35.59
N ALA A 11 33.18 34.60 34.89
CA ALA A 11 32.89 34.93 33.49
C ALA A 11 33.13 33.74 32.55
N SER A 12 34.22 32.98 32.76
CA SER A 12 34.50 31.77 31.97
C SER A 12 33.51 30.63 32.24
N GLY A 13 33.00 30.50 33.48
CA GLY A 13 31.92 29.57 33.80
C GLY A 13 30.58 29.89 33.11
N LEU A 14 30.23 31.18 33.01
CA LEU A 14 29.03 31.64 32.30
C LEU A 14 29.14 31.44 30.77
N VAL A 15 30.32 31.65 30.19
CA VAL A 15 30.58 31.39 28.77
C VAL A 15 30.54 29.88 28.47
N GLY A 16 31.12 29.05 29.34
CA GLY A 16 31.05 27.58 29.23
C GLY A 16 29.62 27.03 29.32
N ALA A 17 28.81 27.58 30.23
CA ALA A 17 27.39 27.21 30.38
C ALA A 17 26.54 27.64 29.18
N GLY A 18 26.80 28.82 28.60
CA GLY A 18 26.10 29.31 27.39
C GLY A 18 26.39 28.48 26.14
N VAL A 19 27.64 28.02 25.97
CA VAL A 19 28.03 27.13 24.86
C VAL A 19 27.46 25.73 25.03
N GLY A 20 27.40 25.19 26.26
CA GLY A 20 26.76 23.90 26.54
C GLY A 20 25.25 23.88 26.30
N PHE A 21 24.55 24.97 26.66
CA PHE A 21 23.10 25.09 26.49
C PHE A 21 22.69 25.23 25.01
N THR A 22 23.43 26.02 24.24
CA THR A 22 23.21 26.17 22.80
C THR A 22 23.54 24.90 22.01
N GLY A 23 24.59 24.15 22.41
CA GLY A 23 24.92 22.84 21.84
C GLY A 23 23.87 21.75 22.09
N THR A 24 23.21 21.79 23.25
CA THR A 24 22.13 20.84 23.61
C THR A 24 20.86 21.10 22.80
N LEU A 25 20.44 22.38 22.69
CA LEU A 25 19.27 22.76 21.89
C LEU A 25 19.45 22.53 20.39
N LEU A 26 20.66 22.70 19.85
CA LEU A 26 20.96 22.30 18.48
C LEU A 26 20.83 20.77 18.36
N SER A 27 21.48 20.00 19.22
CA SER A 27 21.46 18.53 19.17
C SER A 27 20.04 17.96 19.28
N GLU A 28 19.17 18.54 20.11
CA GLU A 28 17.75 18.15 20.19
C GLU A 28 16.98 18.47 18.91
N ARG A 29 17.21 19.63 18.27
CA ARG A 29 16.60 19.97 16.98
C ARG A 29 17.05 19.07 15.84
N TRP A 30 18.32 18.66 15.82
CA TRP A 30 18.84 17.72 14.82
C TRP A 30 18.29 16.31 15.05
N ARG A 31 18.26 15.83 16.31
CA ARG A 31 17.65 14.54 16.67
C ARG A 31 16.14 14.48 16.39
N ALA A 32 15.40 15.56 16.65
CA ALA A 32 13.97 15.64 16.36
C ALA A 32 13.67 15.65 14.85
N ARG A 33 14.57 16.19 14.03
CA ARG A 33 14.45 16.13 12.56
C ARG A 33 14.76 14.74 12.03
N GLU A 34 15.82 14.12 12.52
CA GLU A 34 16.20 12.76 12.12
C GLU A 34 15.15 11.73 12.56
N SER A 35 14.58 11.88 13.77
CA SER A 35 13.47 11.04 14.23
C SER A 35 12.21 11.25 13.40
N ALA A 36 11.87 12.49 13.02
CA ALA A 36 10.71 12.77 12.17
C ALA A 36 10.87 12.20 10.75
N GLU A 37 12.07 12.22 10.17
CA GLU A 37 12.34 11.58 8.88
C GLU A 37 12.28 10.05 8.97
N GLN A 38 12.80 9.48 10.05
CA GLN A 38 12.68 8.04 10.33
C GLN A 38 11.22 7.61 10.53
N GLU A 39 10.42 8.38 11.26
CA GLU A 39 8.98 8.13 11.44
C GLU A 39 8.21 8.22 10.11
N ARG A 40 8.49 9.23 9.29
CA ARG A 40 7.87 9.37 7.96
C ARG A 40 8.21 8.20 7.04
N THR A 41 9.48 7.77 7.03
CA THR A 41 9.89 6.63 6.22
C THR A 41 9.31 5.31 6.73
N ALA A 42 9.20 5.13 8.05
CA ALA A 42 8.54 4.00 8.67
C ALA A 42 7.04 3.97 8.33
N ALA A 43 6.34 5.10 8.45
CA ALA A 43 4.93 5.22 8.08
C ALA A 43 4.69 4.93 6.60
N ALA A 44 5.55 5.45 5.71
CA ALA A 44 5.47 5.16 4.27
C ALA A 44 5.68 3.67 3.94
N ARG A 45 6.59 2.99 4.68
CA ARG A 45 6.79 1.54 4.54
C ARG A 45 5.60 0.75 5.06
N ALA A 46 5.04 1.13 6.21
CA ALA A 46 3.86 0.49 6.78
C ALA A 46 2.67 0.58 5.82
N LEU A 47 2.38 1.77 5.30
CA LEU A 47 1.30 1.98 4.33
C LEU A 47 1.50 1.15 3.04
N ARG A 48 2.75 1.01 2.57
CA ARG A 48 3.06 0.17 1.41
C ARG A 48 2.79 -1.31 1.67
N GLU A 49 3.12 -1.83 2.86
CA GLU A 49 2.81 -3.20 3.24
C GLU A 49 1.30 -3.41 3.41
N GLU A 50 0.57 -2.45 3.99
CA GLU A 50 -0.90 -2.50 4.07
C GLU A 50 -1.56 -2.54 2.68
N ARG A 51 -1.10 -1.69 1.76
CA ARG A 51 -1.54 -1.70 0.34
C ARG A 51 -1.28 -3.04 -0.33
N LYS A 52 -0.10 -3.62 -0.10
CA LYS A 52 0.26 -4.93 -0.66
C LYS A 52 -0.65 -6.02 -0.09
N ASP A 53 -0.87 -6.03 1.22
CA ASP A 53 -1.71 -7.02 1.89
C ASP A 53 -3.16 -6.98 1.37
N VAL A 54 -3.76 -5.78 1.30
CA VAL A 54 -5.13 -5.64 0.78
C VAL A 54 -5.24 -6.08 -0.68
N LEU A 55 -4.25 -5.74 -1.52
CA LEU A 55 -4.24 -6.15 -2.93
C LEU A 55 -4.12 -7.66 -3.09
N VAL A 56 -3.28 -8.32 -2.28
CA VAL A 56 -3.15 -9.79 -2.27
C VAL A 56 -4.47 -10.44 -1.85
N ARG A 57 -5.11 -9.96 -0.77
CA ARG A 57 -6.42 -10.44 -0.32
C ARG A 57 -7.49 -10.25 -1.39
N PHE A 58 -7.51 -9.07 -2.03
CA PHE A 58 -8.42 -8.77 -3.14
C PHE A 58 -8.24 -9.75 -4.31
N PHE A 59 -7.02 -9.95 -4.81
CA PHE A 59 -6.78 -10.88 -5.92
C PHE A 59 -7.05 -12.34 -5.56
N ALA A 60 -6.87 -12.73 -4.31
CA ALA A 60 -7.30 -14.05 -3.83
C ALA A 60 -8.83 -14.20 -3.92
N SER A 61 -9.59 -13.20 -3.45
CA SER A 61 -11.05 -13.18 -3.53
C SER A 61 -11.56 -13.18 -4.99
N VAL A 62 -10.89 -12.45 -5.89
CA VAL A 62 -11.15 -12.50 -7.34
C VAL A 62 -11.02 -13.93 -7.86
N ARG A 63 -9.97 -14.66 -7.46
CA ARG A 63 -9.76 -16.04 -7.92
C ARG A 63 -10.81 -17.01 -7.37
N GLU A 64 -11.26 -16.82 -6.13
CA GLU A 64 -12.34 -17.61 -5.54
C GLU A 64 -13.65 -17.40 -6.30
N LEU A 65 -14.00 -16.14 -6.59
CA LEU A 65 -15.24 -15.80 -7.30
C LEU A 65 -15.17 -16.19 -8.79
N GLU A 66 -14.02 -16.09 -9.44
CA GLU A 66 -13.81 -16.60 -10.81
C GLU A 66 -14.06 -18.11 -10.89
N ARG A 67 -13.53 -18.90 -9.94
CA ARG A 67 -13.81 -20.35 -9.89
C ARG A 67 -15.29 -20.63 -9.63
N ALA A 68 -15.94 -19.81 -8.81
CA ALA A 68 -17.38 -19.90 -8.59
C ALA A 68 -18.15 -19.62 -9.89
N ALA A 69 -17.78 -18.59 -10.64
CA ALA A 69 -18.37 -18.27 -11.94
C ALA A 69 -18.15 -19.40 -12.96
N GLU A 70 -16.94 -19.95 -13.06
CA GLU A 70 -16.62 -21.07 -13.96
C GLU A 70 -17.48 -22.31 -13.65
N ARG A 71 -17.67 -22.64 -12.37
CA ARG A 71 -18.55 -23.74 -11.96
C ARG A 71 -20.02 -23.47 -12.30
N ALA A 72 -20.49 -22.25 -12.08
CA ALA A 72 -21.85 -21.85 -12.43
C ALA A 72 -22.09 -21.96 -13.96
N HIS A 73 -21.10 -21.56 -14.77
CA HIS A 73 -21.16 -21.71 -16.24
C HIS A 73 -21.15 -23.17 -16.69
N ALA A 74 -20.50 -24.05 -15.93
CA ALA A 74 -20.55 -25.50 -16.15
C ALA A 74 -21.86 -26.15 -15.67
N GLY A 75 -22.85 -25.37 -15.21
CA GLY A 75 -24.13 -25.86 -14.71
C GLY A 75 -24.04 -26.53 -13.33
N GLN A 76 -22.94 -26.32 -12.60
CA GLN A 76 -22.76 -26.86 -11.26
C GLN A 76 -23.41 -25.94 -10.22
N GLU A 77 -23.94 -26.52 -9.15
CA GLU A 77 -24.46 -25.73 -8.03
C GLU A 77 -23.30 -25.01 -7.32
N VAL A 78 -23.47 -23.71 -7.09
CA VAL A 78 -22.47 -22.87 -6.45
C VAL A 78 -23.08 -22.23 -5.20
N ALA A 79 -23.01 -22.97 -4.10
CA ALA A 79 -23.33 -22.42 -2.79
C ALA A 79 -22.37 -21.25 -2.45
N GLY A 80 -22.92 -20.19 -1.86
CA GLY A 80 -22.13 -19.07 -1.34
C GLY A 80 -21.63 -18.05 -2.38
N ALA A 81 -22.10 -18.08 -3.64
CA ALA A 81 -21.70 -17.09 -4.64
C ALA A 81 -22.01 -15.64 -4.22
N ALA A 82 -23.14 -15.42 -3.55
CA ALA A 82 -23.51 -14.12 -2.98
C ALA A 82 -22.52 -13.66 -1.89
N GLU A 83 -22.11 -14.56 -0.99
CA GLU A 83 -21.15 -14.27 0.07
C GLU A 83 -19.77 -13.92 -0.50
N LEU A 84 -19.30 -14.69 -1.49
CA LEU A 84 -18.05 -14.41 -2.19
C LEU A 84 -18.09 -13.06 -2.91
N THR A 85 -19.25 -12.71 -3.51
CA THR A 85 -19.45 -11.42 -4.15
C THR A 85 -19.40 -10.29 -3.12
N SER A 86 -20.13 -10.41 -2.00
CA SER A 86 -20.10 -9.43 -0.90
C SER A 86 -18.70 -9.23 -0.33
N ARG A 87 -17.95 -10.33 -0.11
CA ARG A 87 -16.56 -10.28 0.37
C ARG A 87 -15.64 -9.55 -0.61
N LEU A 88 -15.81 -9.79 -1.91
CA LEU A 88 -15.04 -9.09 -2.94
C LEU A 88 -15.32 -7.58 -2.91
N TRP A 89 -16.60 -7.19 -2.80
CA TRP A 89 -17.00 -5.78 -2.69
C TRP A 89 -16.45 -5.11 -1.42
N LEU A 90 -16.37 -5.83 -0.30
CA LEU A 90 -15.74 -5.32 0.92
C LEU A 90 -14.24 -5.05 0.69
N LEU A 91 -13.52 -5.99 0.07
CA LEU A 91 -12.10 -5.81 -0.26
C LEU A 91 -11.88 -4.68 -1.27
N HIS A 92 -12.80 -4.48 -2.21
CA HIS A 92 -12.78 -3.33 -3.12
C HIS A 92 -12.80 -2.00 -2.33
N VAL A 93 -13.64 -1.88 -1.30
CA VAL A 93 -13.67 -0.68 -0.44
C VAL A 93 -12.34 -0.49 0.29
N GLU A 94 -11.75 -1.56 0.83
CA GLU A 94 -10.42 -1.46 1.45
C GLU A 94 -9.35 -0.98 0.45
N VAL A 95 -9.37 -1.48 -0.79
CA VAL A 95 -8.47 -1.02 -1.86
C VAL A 95 -8.70 0.47 -2.16
N TYR A 96 -9.95 0.90 -2.29
CA TYR A 96 -10.31 2.30 -2.54
C TYR A 96 -9.79 3.24 -1.44
N LEU A 97 -9.84 2.81 -0.17
CA LEU A 97 -9.36 3.60 0.96
C LEU A 97 -7.84 3.70 1.03
N LEU A 98 -7.13 2.64 0.63
CA LEU A 98 -5.68 2.53 0.84
C LEU A 98 -4.84 2.90 -0.37
N CYS A 99 -5.34 2.68 -1.60
CA CYS A 99 -4.58 2.81 -2.84
C CYS A 99 -4.89 4.10 -3.60
N GLY A 100 -4.06 4.44 -4.59
CA GLY A 100 -4.34 5.55 -5.50
C GLY A 100 -5.49 5.27 -6.47
N GLU A 101 -6.04 6.34 -7.02
CA GLU A 101 -7.15 6.34 -7.99
C GLU A 101 -6.95 5.35 -9.16
N PRO A 102 -5.77 5.24 -9.81
CA PRO A 102 -5.61 4.28 -10.91
C PRO A 102 -5.82 2.82 -10.51
N VAL A 103 -5.47 2.46 -9.28
CA VAL A 103 -5.71 1.10 -8.76
C VAL A 103 -7.18 0.91 -8.42
N ALA A 104 -7.78 1.90 -7.77
CA ALA A 104 -9.18 1.87 -7.37
C ALA A 104 -10.09 1.67 -8.59
N ASP A 105 -9.88 2.44 -9.66
CA ASP A 105 -10.66 2.34 -10.90
C ASP A 105 -10.50 0.98 -11.59
N ALA A 106 -9.25 0.49 -11.69
CA ALA A 106 -8.98 -0.79 -12.33
C ALA A 106 -9.54 -1.99 -11.53
N VAL A 107 -9.50 -1.90 -10.20
CA VAL A 107 -10.12 -2.88 -9.29
C VAL A 107 -11.65 -2.81 -9.37
N HIS A 108 -12.23 -1.63 -9.51
CA HIS A 108 -13.66 -1.43 -9.71
C HIS A 108 -14.14 -2.11 -11.00
N ASP A 109 -13.53 -1.82 -12.16
CA ASP A 109 -13.87 -2.43 -13.45
C ASP A 109 -13.75 -3.97 -13.40
N LEU A 110 -12.70 -4.49 -12.76
CA LEU A 110 -12.55 -5.94 -12.58
C LEU A 110 -13.67 -6.53 -11.70
N THR A 111 -14.03 -5.86 -10.61
CA THR A 111 -15.07 -6.32 -9.67
C THR A 111 -16.44 -6.33 -10.33
N GLU A 112 -16.78 -5.30 -11.09
CA GLU A 112 -18.01 -5.20 -11.88
C GLU A 112 -18.11 -6.34 -12.89
N ARG A 113 -17.09 -6.50 -13.76
CA ARG A 113 -17.09 -7.55 -14.79
C ARG A 113 -17.16 -8.96 -14.20
N LEU A 114 -16.52 -9.19 -13.06
CA LEU A 114 -16.57 -10.49 -12.41
C LEU A 114 -17.94 -10.74 -11.77
N THR A 115 -18.55 -9.73 -11.15
CA THR A 115 -19.91 -9.80 -10.60
C THR A 115 -20.92 -10.07 -11.73
N GLU A 116 -20.79 -9.39 -12.86
CA GLU A 116 -21.58 -9.63 -14.06
C GLU A 116 -21.39 -11.06 -14.58
N ALA A 117 -20.15 -11.53 -14.68
CA ALA A 117 -19.86 -12.88 -15.14
C ALA A 117 -20.45 -14.00 -14.24
N VAL A 118 -20.61 -13.74 -12.95
CA VAL A 118 -21.29 -14.65 -12.00
C VAL A 118 -22.81 -14.63 -12.22
N ARG A 119 -23.39 -13.44 -12.45
CA ARG A 119 -24.84 -13.27 -12.60
C ARG A 119 -25.36 -13.76 -13.95
N GLU A 120 -24.58 -13.54 -15.00
CA GLU A 120 -24.99 -13.82 -16.38
C GLU A 120 -23.99 -14.79 -17.04
N PRO A 121 -24.28 -16.10 -16.95
CA PRO A 121 -23.54 -17.12 -17.69
C PRO A 121 -23.67 -16.89 -19.19
N THR A 122 -22.53 -16.89 -19.86
CA THR A 122 -22.45 -16.77 -21.33
C THR A 122 -21.66 -17.94 -21.89
N GLY A 123 -21.69 -18.14 -23.21
CA GLY A 123 -20.85 -19.14 -23.87
C GLY A 123 -19.36 -18.79 -23.90
N VAL A 124 -18.96 -17.61 -23.40
CA VAL A 124 -17.57 -17.16 -23.36
C VAL A 124 -16.96 -17.52 -22.00
N PRO A 125 -15.79 -18.17 -21.96
CA PRO A 125 -15.12 -18.50 -20.70
C PRO A 125 -14.90 -17.26 -19.81
N VAL A 126 -15.17 -17.40 -18.51
CA VAL A 126 -15.05 -16.31 -17.53
C VAL A 126 -13.68 -15.64 -17.58
N HIS A 127 -12.59 -16.43 -17.61
CA HIS A 127 -11.23 -15.92 -17.68
C HIS A 127 -11.01 -15.00 -18.90
N ALA A 128 -11.65 -15.29 -20.03
CA ALA A 128 -11.54 -14.49 -21.24
C ALA A 128 -12.25 -13.13 -21.06
N ARG A 129 -13.47 -13.14 -20.49
CA ARG A 129 -14.26 -11.92 -20.21
C ARG A 129 -13.55 -10.93 -19.29
N ILE A 130 -12.86 -11.44 -18.26
CA ILE A 130 -12.20 -10.58 -17.25
C ILE A 130 -10.71 -10.34 -17.54
N SER A 131 -10.13 -10.98 -18.56
CA SER A 131 -8.69 -10.97 -18.80
C SER A 131 -8.09 -9.56 -18.96
N ALA A 132 -8.78 -8.67 -19.68
CA ALA A 132 -8.35 -7.30 -19.90
C ALA A 132 -8.37 -6.49 -18.60
N ALA A 133 -9.49 -6.53 -17.86
CA ALA A 133 -9.62 -5.83 -16.58
C ALA A 133 -8.64 -6.36 -15.53
N ARG A 134 -8.43 -7.68 -15.49
CA ARG A 134 -7.41 -8.30 -14.61
C ARG A 134 -6.03 -7.77 -14.91
N ARG A 135 -5.67 -7.66 -16.19
CA ARG A 135 -4.36 -7.15 -16.61
C ARG A 135 -4.19 -5.69 -16.19
N ALA A 136 -5.19 -4.85 -16.44
CA ALA A 136 -5.19 -3.45 -16.02
C ALA A 136 -5.04 -3.31 -14.49
N ALA A 137 -5.78 -4.10 -13.72
CA ALA A 137 -5.68 -4.09 -12.25
C ALA A 137 -4.29 -4.53 -11.75
N LEU A 138 -3.67 -5.54 -12.37
CA LEU A 138 -2.32 -5.98 -12.03
C LEU A 138 -1.26 -4.93 -12.40
N GLU A 139 -1.40 -4.29 -13.55
CA GLU A 139 -0.50 -3.22 -14.00
C GLU A 139 -0.58 -2.01 -13.06
N ALA A 140 -1.79 -1.59 -12.70
CA ALA A 140 -2.01 -0.51 -11.73
C ALA A 140 -1.43 -0.88 -10.36
N ALA A 141 -1.67 -2.10 -9.86
CA ALA A 141 -1.12 -2.58 -8.59
C ALA A 141 0.41 -2.61 -8.58
N HIS A 142 1.06 -3.00 -9.69
CA HIS A 142 2.51 -2.93 -9.81
C HIS A 142 3.03 -1.50 -9.73
N GLY A 143 2.35 -0.55 -10.38
CA GLY A 143 2.68 0.87 -10.34
C GLY A 143 2.57 1.43 -8.91
N GLU A 144 1.48 1.12 -8.21
CA GLU A 144 1.21 1.53 -6.83
C GLU A 144 2.29 1.01 -5.87
N LEU A 145 2.63 -0.28 -5.99
CA LEU A 145 3.63 -0.91 -5.13
C LEU A 145 5.07 -0.58 -5.54
N ARG A 146 5.28 0.18 -6.63
CA ARG A 146 6.60 0.47 -7.22
C ARG A 146 7.44 -0.80 -7.39
N LEU A 147 6.79 -1.89 -7.79
CA LEU A 147 7.49 -3.12 -8.10
C LEU A 147 8.24 -2.91 -9.43
N PRO A 148 9.49 -3.36 -9.55
CA PRO A 148 10.19 -3.30 -10.83
C PRO A 148 9.31 -4.02 -11.86
N ALA A 149 9.13 -3.40 -13.04
CA ALA A 149 8.42 -4.02 -14.14
C ALA A 149 9.02 -5.42 -14.33
N SER A 150 8.23 -6.44 -13.97
CA SER A 150 8.69 -7.82 -13.96
C SER A 150 9.41 -8.11 -15.27
N ALA A 151 10.64 -8.61 -15.22
CA ALA A 151 11.49 -8.99 -16.35
C ALA A 151 10.86 -10.13 -17.19
N ARG A 152 9.67 -9.90 -17.73
CA ARG A 152 8.87 -10.83 -18.54
C ARG A 152 8.95 -10.49 -20.03
N GLY A 153 10.12 -10.01 -20.45
CA GLY A 153 10.47 -9.68 -21.83
C GLY A 153 11.77 -10.33 -22.30
N HIS A 154 12.13 -11.51 -21.79
CA HIS A 154 13.24 -12.30 -22.34
C HIS A 154 12.93 -13.80 -22.37
N ARG A 155 11.91 -14.16 -23.13
CA ARG A 155 11.86 -15.42 -23.90
C ARG A 155 11.29 -15.07 -25.27
N GLY A 156 12.14 -14.43 -26.07
CA GLY A 156 12.05 -14.49 -27.53
C GLY A 156 13.02 -15.58 -28.01
N GLY A 157 12.61 -16.32 -29.04
CA GLY A 157 13.35 -17.41 -29.66
C GLY A 157 12.42 -18.53 -30.07
#